data_AF-A0A3M0ZGH6-F1
#
_entry.id   AF-A0A3M0ZGH6-F1
#
_cell.length_a   1.000
_cell.length_b   1.000
_cell.length_c   1.000
_cell.angle_alpha   90.00
_cell.angle_beta   90.00
_cell.angle_gamma   90.00
#
_symmetry.space_group_name_H-M   'P 1'
#
loop_
_entity.id
_entity.type
_entity.pdbx_description
1 polymer ?
#
loop_
_entity_poly.entity_id
_entity_poly.type
_entity_poly.pdbx_seq_one_letter_code
_entity_poly.pdbx_strand_id
1 'polypeptide(L)'
;MKGKWGVWGLGILFVGSVIWLAGLAGWLIGGPFLIGVDPYFHVTLTGKYVAAGSWRLSEFPWAYASIWRDLWFDKEWLFHMLMVPFTGYGGEWGVRVFIFLSVCAVAGTWWFCVRSGNYSDRIGAYWFGLLPMLTYGLFWVRLGVCRPHLLSMALMLLGWAFMFRQDYRKTGAVALIYSLSYTGYWQFFFHCAFFEICGWLQRFFFAGNVSSGVKRDARPGRLTLWALGGMLAGTLLHPNFPNNLRGLYIQNVRVLLDAWKGGEDWAALRPRELEGLGVQGLLSWCLPLAISLAVVGLVMFRSWKTRRLATVADDKRQRLLFLIVSAGGYCVLAMASLRFLEYAVPVTALAAVALFSEIDCSTLFPRLRHRLIPAAG
;
A
#
# COMPACT_ATOMS: atom_id res chain seq x y z
N MET A 1 -28.29 -1.88 12.18
CA MET A 1 -28.08 -1.09 13.42
C MET A 1 -27.76 0.37 13.08
N LYS A 2 -28.75 1.27 13.15
CA LYS A 2 -28.55 2.73 13.05
C LYS A 2 -28.48 3.32 14.46
N GLY A 3 -27.41 3.01 15.20
CA GLY A 3 -27.22 3.50 16.57
C GLY A 3 -26.73 4.95 16.60
N LYS A 4 -27.21 5.73 17.59
CA LYS A 4 -26.94 7.16 17.87
C LYS A 4 -25.46 7.55 18.03
N TRP A 5 -24.53 6.60 17.99
CA TRP A 5 -23.09 6.82 17.81
C TRP A 5 -22.72 7.42 16.43
N GLY A 6 -23.70 7.56 15.55
CA GLY A 6 -23.50 7.71 14.13
C GLY A 6 -23.03 9.05 13.59
N VAL A 7 -23.02 10.11 14.40
CA VAL A 7 -22.54 11.44 14.00
C VAL A 7 -21.34 11.83 14.84
N TRP A 8 -21.43 11.69 16.18
CA TRP A 8 -20.34 12.03 17.10
C TRP A 8 -19.09 11.16 16.92
N GLY A 9 -19.24 9.85 16.74
CA GLY A 9 -18.09 8.96 16.49
C GLY A 9 -17.42 9.23 15.15
N LEU A 10 -18.20 9.56 14.12
CA LEU A 10 -17.69 9.98 12.81
C LEU A 10 -16.97 11.33 12.89
N GLY A 11 -17.52 12.27 13.66
CA GLY A 11 -16.91 13.57 13.94
C GLY A 11 -15.57 13.42 14.65
N ILE A 12 -15.48 12.60 15.70
CA ILE A 12 -14.24 12.35 16.45
C ILE A 12 -13.16 11.72 15.54
N LEU A 13 -13.54 10.77 14.68
CA LEU A 13 -12.60 10.09 13.79
C LEU A 13 -12.15 10.97 12.62
N PHE A 14 -13.06 11.78 12.09
CA PHE A 14 -12.74 12.81 11.11
C PHE A 14 -11.80 13.85 11.71
N VAL A 15 -12.13 14.36 12.91
CA VAL A 15 -11.28 15.30 13.65
C VAL A 15 -9.92 14.69 13.95
N GLY A 16 -9.84 13.43 14.41
CA GLY A 16 -8.57 12.73 14.61
C GLY A 16 -7.77 12.60 13.31
N SER A 17 -8.44 12.31 12.19
CA SER A 17 -7.83 12.24 10.85
C SER A 17 -7.26 13.58 10.41
N VAL A 18 -8.00 14.66 10.65
CA VAL A 18 -7.58 16.04 10.37
C VAL A 18 -6.43 16.44 11.28
N ILE A 19 -6.50 16.13 12.59
CA ILE A 19 -5.46 16.45 13.56
C ILE A 19 -4.14 15.78 13.19
N TRP A 20 -4.13 14.49 12.79
CA TRP A 20 -2.86 13.86 12.44
C TRP A 20 -2.32 14.36 11.09
N LEU A 21 -3.17 14.67 10.11
CA LEU A 21 -2.74 15.29 8.86
C LEU A 21 -2.18 16.70 9.10
N ALA A 22 -2.81 17.48 9.97
CA ALA A 22 -2.32 18.78 10.41
C ALA A 22 -1.01 18.66 11.19
N GLY A 23 -0.89 17.66 12.07
CA GLY A 23 0.34 17.34 12.79
C GLY A 23 1.48 16.95 11.85
N LEU A 24 1.19 16.14 10.82
CA LEU A 24 2.15 15.80 9.77
C LEU A 24 2.56 17.05 8.99
N ALA A 25 1.61 17.90 8.59
CA ALA A 25 1.90 19.16 7.90
C ALA A 25 2.78 20.07 8.78
N GLY A 26 2.44 20.21 10.06
CA GLY A 26 3.22 20.97 11.03
C GLY A 26 4.64 20.43 11.20
N TRP A 27 4.80 19.10 11.26
CA TRP A 27 6.11 18.46 11.34
C TRP A 27 6.94 18.67 10.07
N LEU A 28 6.33 18.49 8.90
CA LEU A 28 6.97 18.71 7.59
C LEU A 28 7.38 20.17 7.41
N ILE A 29 6.57 21.13 7.85
CA ILE A 29 6.84 22.57 7.70
C ILE A 29 7.83 23.07 8.76
N GLY A 30 7.70 22.61 10.01
CA GLY A 30 8.49 23.10 11.14
C GLY A 30 9.91 22.54 11.23
N GLY A 31 10.22 21.44 10.55
CA GLY A 31 11.55 20.85 10.56
C GLY A 31 12.57 21.68 9.77
N PRO A 32 13.82 21.83 10.22
CA PRO A 32 14.85 22.52 9.43
C PRO A 32 15.33 21.72 8.22
N PHE A 33 15.11 20.40 8.19
CA PHE A 33 15.65 19.48 7.19
C PHE A 33 14.59 18.51 6.67
N LEU A 34 14.78 17.96 5.47
CA LEU A 34 14.02 16.82 4.97
C LEU A 34 14.37 15.55 5.75
N ILE A 35 13.39 14.66 5.92
CA ILE A 35 13.53 13.45 6.76
C ILE A 35 14.29 12.37 5.99
N GLY A 36 15.51 12.07 6.43
CA GLY A 36 16.37 11.05 5.83
C GLY A 36 17.20 11.57 4.65
N VAL A 37 18.02 10.69 4.07
CA VAL A 37 18.98 11.06 3.01
C VAL A 37 18.40 10.98 1.60
N ASP A 38 17.50 10.02 1.34
CA ASP A 38 16.89 9.81 0.02
C ASP A 38 16.12 11.00 -0.54
N PRO A 39 15.37 11.80 0.26
CA PRO A 39 14.72 12.99 -0.27
C PRO A 39 15.68 13.90 -1.04
N TYR A 40 16.90 14.10 -0.53
CA TYR A 40 17.91 14.95 -1.17
C TYR A 40 18.38 14.40 -2.52
N PHE A 41 18.44 13.06 -2.68
CA PHE A 41 18.67 12.45 -3.99
C PHE A 41 17.56 12.83 -4.96
N HIS A 42 16.29 12.68 -4.55
CA HIS A 42 15.14 13.01 -5.39
C HIS A 42 15.11 14.52 -5.74
N VAL A 43 15.36 15.42 -4.77
CA VAL A 43 15.43 16.86 -5.00
C VAL A 43 16.54 17.21 -5.99
N THR A 44 17.72 16.62 -5.81
CA THR A 44 18.86 16.87 -6.71
C THR A 44 18.56 16.39 -8.12
N LEU A 45 17.96 15.20 -8.25
CA LEU A 45 17.61 14.63 -9.54
C LEU A 45 16.53 15.45 -10.26
N THR A 46 15.47 15.89 -9.58
CA THR A 46 14.47 16.78 -10.18
C THR A 46 15.02 18.14 -10.53
N GLY A 47 15.93 18.69 -9.71
CA GLY A 47 16.66 19.91 -10.04
C GLY A 47 17.45 19.80 -11.36
N LYS A 48 18.00 18.61 -11.67
CA LYS A 48 18.64 18.36 -12.98
C LYS A 48 17.66 18.33 -14.13
N TYR A 49 16.47 17.75 -13.94
CA TYR A 49 15.41 17.82 -14.96
C TYR A 49 14.95 19.26 -15.22
N VAL A 50 14.79 20.06 -14.16
CA VAL A 50 14.48 21.50 -14.26
C VAL A 50 15.57 22.23 -15.05
N ALA A 51 16.83 22.06 -14.67
CA ALA A 51 17.96 22.73 -15.33
C ALA A 51 18.16 22.31 -16.79
N ALA A 52 17.89 21.04 -17.12
CA ALA A 52 17.99 20.52 -18.48
C ALA A 52 16.82 20.95 -19.38
N GLY A 53 15.70 21.40 -18.82
CA GLY A 53 14.48 21.69 -19.61
C GLY A 53 13.96 20.48 -20.40
N SER A 54 14.31 19.26 -19.96
CA SER A 54 14.08 18.01 -20.68
C SER A 54 13.46 16.99 -19.76
N TRP A 55 12.61 16.12 -20.30
CA TRP A 55 12.01 14.97 -19.61
C TRP A 55 12.91 13.72 -19.63
N ARG A 56 14.10 13.83 -20.24
CA ARG A 56 15.10 12.76 -20.32
C ARG A 56 16.47 13.31 -19.93
N LEU A 57 17.13 12.61 -19.01
CA LEU A 57 18.55 12.77 -18.72
C LEU A 57 19.33 11.64 -19.40
N SER A 58 20.43 11.99 -20.06
CA SER A 58 21.33 11.06 -20.74
C SER A 58 22.55 10.69 -19.91
N GLU A 59 23.00 11.58 -19.03
CA GLU A 59 24.26 11.43 -18.30
C GLU A 59 24.07 11.63 -16.79
N PHE A 60 24.78 10.82 -16.03
CA PHE A 60 24.83 10.91 -14.57
C PHE A 60 26.29 11.03 -14.10
N PRO A 61 26.97 12.15 -14.42
CA PRO A 61 28.43 12.25 -14.31
C PRO A 61 28.94 11.98 -12.90
N TRP A 62 28.27 12.51 -11.88
CA TRP A 62 28.52 12.29 -10.45
C TRP A 62 28.45 10.83 -9.95
N ALA A 63 27.88 9.88 -10.70
CA ALA A 63 27.77 8.47 -10.29
C ALA A 63 28.93 7.61 -10.85
N TYR A 64 30.18 8.11 -10.75
CA TYR A 64 31.37 7.49 -11.36
C TYR A 64 31.65 6.04 -10.93
N ALA A 65 31.29 5.68 -9.70
CA ALA A 65 31.45 4.33 -9.14
C ALA A 65 30.13 3.53 -9.15
N SER A 66 29.24 3.81 -10.10
CA SER A 66 27.95 3.14 -10.24
C SER A 66 27.72 2.67 -11.67
N ILE A 67 26.92 1.62 -11.84
CA ILE A 67 26.38 1.20 -13.13
C ILE A 67 25.61 2.32 -13.84
N TRP A 68 25.12 3.32 -13.09
CA TRP A 68 24.43 4.49 -13.62
C TRP A 68 25.32 5.41 -14.46
N ARG A 69 26.64 5.29 -14.37
CA ARG A 69 27.57 6.02 -15.25
C ARG A 69 27.32 5.67 -16.72
N ASP A 70 27.24 4.37 -17.02
CA ASP A 70 27.17 3.85 -18.38
C ASP A 70 25.75 3.40 -18.77
N LEU A 71 24.91 3.11 -17.77
CA LEU A 71 23.58 2.52 -17.94
C LEU A 71 22.55 3.27 -17.11
N TRP A 72 22.50 4.60 -17.28
CA TRP A 72 21.50 5.42 -16.61
C TRP A 72 20.09 4.97 -16.99
N PHE A 73 19.26 4.84 -15.96
CA PHE A 73 17.83 4.79 -16.07
C PHE A 73 17.24 5.43 -14.82
N ASP A 74 16.20 6.23 -15.02
CA ASP A 74 15.42 6.71 -13.90
C ASP A 74 14.44 5.63 -13.48
N LYS A 75 14.69 4.97 -12.35
CA LYS A 75 13.82 3.88 -11.85
C LYS A 75 12.41 4.35 -11.45
N GLU A 76 12.22 5.64 -11.25
CA GLU A 76 11.04 6.27 -10.66
C GLU A 76 10.66 7.52 -11.48
N TRP A 77 10.78 7.43 -12.81
CA TRP A 77 10.70 8.57 -13.72
C TRP A 77 9.46 9.44 -13.52
N LEU A 78 8.26 8.86 -13.52
CA LEU A 78 7.03 9.64 -13.38
C LEU A 78 6.92 10.29 -11.99
N PHE A 79 7.46 9.65 -10.95
CA PHE A 79 7.54 10.27 -9.63
C PHE A 79 8.40 11.53 -9.66
N HIS A 80 9.56 11.50 -10.32
CA HIS A 80 10.38 12.69 -10.50
C HIS A 80 9.69 13.75 -11.36
N MET A 81 9.04 13.35 -12.46
CA MET A 81 8.31 14.29 -13.33
C MET A 81 7.18 15.02 -12.58
N LEU A 82 6.45 14.32 -11.72
CA LEU A 82 5.41 14.93 -10.88
C LEU A 82 6.01 15.89 -9.85
N MET A 83 7.26 15.68 -9.44
CA MET A 83 7.95 16.52 -8.45
C MET A 83 8.67 17.72 -9.07
N VAL A 84 9.01 17.71 -10.37
CA VAL A 84 9.63 18.83 -11.12
C VAL A 84 8.98 20.19 -10.85
N PRO A 85 7.64 20.40 -10.95
CA PRO A 85 7.05 21.71 -10.69
C PRO A 85 7.30 22.17 -9.24
N PHE A 86 7.30 21.26 -8.28
CA PHE A 86 7.52 21.61 -6.88
C PHE A 86 8.99 21.98 -6.61
N THR A 87 9.93 21.21 -7.14
CA THR A 87 11.35 21.53 -7.00
C THR A 87 11.72 22.82 -7.72
N GLY A 88 11.19 23.06 -8.92
CA GLY A 88 11.50 24.24 -9.73
C GLY A 88 11.07 25.57 -9.09
N TYR A 89 9.91 25.59 -8.41
CA TYR A 89 9.40 26.81 -7.77
C TYR A 89 9.82 26.98 -6.31
N GLY A 90 10.10 25.89 -5.59
CA GLY A 90 10.24 25.94 -4.13
C GLY A 90 11.41 25.16 -3.55
N GLY A 91 12.28 24.54 -4.36
CA GLY A 91 13.39 23.72 -3.87
C GLY A 91 12.93 22.69 -2.84
N GLU A 92 13.55 22.68 -1.66
CA GLU A 92 13.17 21.81 -0.55
C GLU A 92 11.76 22.09 0.00
N TRP A 93 11.33 23.35 0.02
CA TRP A 93 10.00 23.71 0.49
C TRP A 93 8.92 23.14 -0.42
N GLY A 94 9.11 23.23 -1.74
CA GLY A 94 8.18 22.64 -2.70
C GLY A 94 8.07 21.12 -2.54
N VAL A 95 9.19 20.46 -2.23
CA VAL A 95 9.22 19.02 -1.96
C VAL A 95 8.40 18.65 -0.72
N ARG A 96 8.39 19.48 0.33
CA ARG A 96 7.50 19.27 1.50
C ARG A 96 6.02 19.37 1.12
N VAL A 97 5.66 20.31 0.25
CA VAL A 97 4.30 20.41 -0.32
C VAL A 97 3.97 19.14 -1.10
N PHE A 98 4.90 18.65 -1.92
CA PHE A 98 4.71 17.41 -2.70
C PHE A 98 4.51 16.18 -1.80
N ILE A 99 5.27 16.04 -0.70
CA ILE A 99 5.07 14.99 0.31
C ILE A 99 3.65 15.08 0.88
N PHE A 100 3.23 16.28 1.32
CA PHE A 100 1.91 16.50 1.88
C PHE A 100 0.80 16.11 0.90
N LEU A 101 0.89 16.56 -0.35
CA LEU A 101 -0.07 16.20 -1.40
C LEU A 101 -0.08 14.70 -1.69
N SER A 102 1.08 14.04 -1.64
CA SER A 102 1.17 12.58 -1.80
C SER A 102 0.48 11.83 -0.66
N VAL A 103 0.60 12.31 0.58
CA VAL A 103 -0.13 11.75 1.73
C VAL A 103 -1.63 12.01 1.61
N CYS A 104 -2.05 13.19 1.14
CA CYS A 104 -3.44 13.45 0.80
C CYS A 104 -3.96 12.50 -0.29
N ALA A 105 -3.14 12.16 -1.29
CA ALA A 105 -3.48 11.17 -2.30
C ALA A 105 -3.65 9.76 -1.72
N VAL A 106 -2.80 9.35 -0.77
CA VAL A 106 -2.97 8.09 -0.01
C VAL A 106 -4.30 8.11 0.76
N ALA A 107 -4.63 9.23 1.43
CA ALA A 107 -5.90 9.38 2.14
C ALA A 107 -7.11 9.29 1.19
N GLY A 108 -7.08 10.01 0.06
CA GLY A 108 -8.15 10.00 -0.94
C GLY A 108 -8.36 8.62 -1.57
N THR A 109 -7.28 7.94 -1.92
CA THR A 109 -7.32 6.59 -2.51
C THR A 109 -7.71 5.52 -1.49
N TRP A 110 -7.35 5.67 -0.22
CA TRP A 110 -7.88 4.85 0.88
C TRP A 110 -9.41 4.92 0.90
N TRP A 111 -9.97 6.14 0.93
CA TRP A 111 -11.42 6.33 0.96
C TRP A 111 -12.12 5.78 -0.28
N PHE A 112 -11.52 6.01 -1.44
CA PHE A 112 -12.01 5.46 -2.68
C PHE A 112 -12.01 3.91 -2.66
N CYS A 113 -10.97 3.30 -2.09
CA CYS A 113 -10.88 1.85 -1.93
C CYS A 113 -11.93 1.31 -0.95
N VAL A 114 -12.13 1.95 0.21
CA VAL A 114 -13.16 1.59 1.19
C VAL A 114 -14.56 1.56 0.54
N ARG A 115 -14.91 2.63 -0.19
CA ARG A 115 -16.19 2.72 -0.90
C ARG A 115 -16.31 1.74 -2.05
N SER A 116 -15.22 1.49 -2.77
CA SER A 116 -15.20 0.50 -3.85
C SER A 116 -15.40 -0.93 -3.35
N GLY A 117 -14.99 -1.21 -2.12
CA GLY A 117 -15.26 -2.47 -1.44
C GLY A 117 -16.69 -2.60 -0.89
N ASN A 118 -17.50 -1.54 -0.93
CA ASN A 118 -18.79 -1.43 -0.23
C ASN A 118 -18.67 -1.65 1.29
N TYR A 119 -17.56 -1.19 1.88
CA TYR A 119 -17.32 -1.29 3.33
C TYR A 119 -17.96 -0.12 4.08
N SER A 120 -18.04 -0.25 5.41
CA SER A 120 -18.59 0.80 6.27
C SER A 120 -17.65 2.00 6.32
N ASP A 121 -18.10 3.17 5.85
CA ASP A 121 -17.36 4.45 5.94
C ASP A 121 -16.90 4.74 7.38
N ARG A 122 -17.70 4.38 8.39
CA ARG A 122 -17.37 4.59 9.81
C ARG A 122 -16.17 3.76 10.25
N ILE A 123 -16.16 2.49 9.86
CA ILE A 123 -15.08 1.57 10.17
C ILE A 123 -13.84 1.97 9.37
N GLY A 124 -14.02 2.39 8.12
CA GLY A 124 -12.96 2.98 7.29
C GLY A 124 -12.29 4.19 7.96
N ALA A 125 -13.07 5.10 8.54
CA ALA A 125 -12.57 6.28 9.26
C ALA A 125 -11.76 5.90 10.49
N TYR A 126 -12.28 4.93 11.24
CA TYR A 126 -11.65 4.44 12.46
C TYR A 126 -10.26 3.90 12.17
N TRP A 127 -10.16 2.98 11.22
CA TRP A 127 -8.89 2.35 10.88
C TRP A 127 -7.92 3.31 10.18
N PHE A 128 -8.43 4.28 9.41
CA PHE A 128 -7.59 5.33 8.82
C PHE A 128 -6.91 6.18 9.89
N GLY A 129 -7.66 6.66 10.89
CA GLY A 129 -7.10 7.44 11.99
C GLY A 129 -6.08 6.67 12.84
N LEU A 130 -6.18 5.33 12.86
CA LEU A 130 -5.24 4.47 13.58
C LEU A 130 -3.97 4.12 12.79
N LEU A 131 -3.90 4.35 11.47
CA LEU A 131 -2.75 3.94 10.66
C LEU A 131 -1.39 4.34 11.26
N PRO A 132 -1.16 5.59 11.72
CA PRO A 132 0.13 5.99 12.29
C PRO A 132 0.46 5.24 13.59
N MET A 133 -0.57 4.85 14.35
CA MET A 133 -0.44 4.19 15.65
C MET A 133 -0.24 2.68 15.53
N LEU A 134 -0.49 2.09 14.36
CA LEU A 134 -0.27 0.65 14.15
C LEU A 134 1.20 0.24 14.33
N THR A 135 2.13 1.19 14.22
CA THR A 135 3.57 0.94 14.37
C THR A 135 4.24 1.94 15.31
N TYR A 136 3.55 2.38 16.36
CA TYR A 136 4.05 3.38 17.33
C TYR A 136 4.68 4.63 16.67
N GLY A 137 4.11 5.10 15.56
CA GLY A 137 4.60 6.28 14.83
C GLY A 137 5.69 6.00 13.77
N LEU A 138 6.24 4.78 13.66
CA LEU A 138 7.21 4.46 12.60
C LEU A 138 6.65 4.69 11.19
N PHE A 139 5.40 4.28 10.94
CA PHE A 139 4.67 4.54 9.70
C PHE A 139 4.49 6.04 9.46
N TRP A 140 4.32 6.83 10.52
CA TRP A 140 4.24 8.29 10.42
C TRP A 140 5.53 8.91 9.90
N VAL A 141 6.68 8.43 10.40
CA VAL A 141 8.00 8.83 9.86
C VAL A 141 8.11 8.45 8.38
N ARG A 142 7.69 7.23 8.00
CA ARG A 142 7.70 6.80 6.59
C ARG A 142 6.81 7.68 5.71
N LEU A 143 5.68 8.17 6.21
CA LEU A 143 4.82 9.10 5.46
C LEU A 143 5.48 10.46 5.22
N GLY A 144 6.43 10.88 6.07
CA GLY A 144 7.16 12.13 5.94
C GLY A 144 8.40 12.07 5.03
N VAL A 145 8.84 10.88 4.59
CA VAL A 145 10.00 10.76 3.71
C VAL A 145 9.57 11.00 2.26
N CYS A 146 10.19 11.96 1.57
CA CYS A 146 10.01 12.13 0.12
C CYS A 146 10.63 10.96 -0.62
N ARG A 147 9.81 9.97 -0.93
CA ARG A 147 10.17 8.77 -1.66
C ARG A 147 8.95 8.29 -2.46
N PRO A 148 9.18 7.52 -3.53
CA PRO A 148 8.10 7.06 -4.40
C PRO A 148 7.18 6.01 -3.77
N HIS A 149 7.47 5.51 -2.56
CA HIS A 149 6.54 4.63 -1.85
C HIS A 149 5.20 5.33 -1.53
N LEU A 150 5.18 6.66 -1.34
CA LEU A 150 3.92 7.39 -1.12
C LEU A 150 2.99 7.28 -2.33
N LEU A 151 3.53 7.56 -3.51
CA LEU A 151 2.81 7.43 -4.77
C LEU A 151 2.46 5.97 -5.06
N SER A 152 3.37 5.04 -4.75
CA SER A 152 3.15 3.60 -4.84
C SER A 152 1.96 3.14 -4.00
N MET A 153 1.87 3.56 -2.73
CA MET A 153 0.74 3.25 -1.85
C MET A 153 -0.58 3.79 -2.42
N ALA A 154 -0.59 5.04 -2.88
CA ALA A 154 -1.79 5.65 -3.46
C ALA A 154 -2.26 4.91 -4.73
N LEU A 155 -1.33 4.60 -5.65
CA LEU A 155 -1.64 3.85 -6.87
C LEU A 155 -2.06 2.41 -6.59
N MET A 156 -1.46 1.75 -5.60
CA MET A 156 -1.87 0.41 -5.16
C MET A 156 -3.31 0.41 -4.66
N LEU A 157 -3.67 1.33 -3.75
CA LEU A 157 -5.02 1.46 -3.21
C LEU A 157 -6.03 1.80 -4.32
N LEU A 158 -5.67 2.69 -5.24
CA LEU A 158 -6.50 3.01 -6.40
C LEU A 158 -6.68 1.79 -7.32
N GLY A 159 -5.61 1.04 -7.55
CA GLY A 159 -5.62 -0.18 -8.34
C GLY A 159 -6.52 -1.25 -7.71
N TRP A 160 -6.45 -1.43 -6.39
CA TRP A 160 -7.32 -2.33 -5.65
C TRP A 160 -8.78 -1.89 -5.69
N ALA A 161 -9.05 -0.59 -5.61
CA ALA A 161 -10.40 -0.05 -5.74
C ALA A 161 -11.02 -0.43 -7.10
N PHE A 162 -10.28 -0.28 -8.20
CA PHE A 162 -10.75 -0.70 -9.53
C PHE A 162 -10.82 -2.22 -9.68
N MET A 163 -9.86 -2.96 -9.10
CA MET A 163 -9.87 -4.42 -9.05
C MET A 163 -11.12 -4.95 -8.32
N PHE A 164 -11.51 -4.36 -7.18
CA PHE A 164 -12.72 -4.71 -6.44
C PHE A 164 -13.99 -4.45 -7.24
N ARG A 165 -14.00 -3.38 -8.05
CA ARG A 165 -15.07 -3.05 -9.00
C ARG A 165 -15.02 -3.87 -10.29
N GLN A 166 -13.98 -4.69 -10.48
CA GLN A 166 -13.73 -5.45 -11.71
C GLN A 166 -13.58 -4.54 -12.95
N ASP A 167 -13.13 -3.29 -12.77
CA ASP A 167 -12.92 -2.34 -13.87
C ASP A 167 -11.53 -2.56 -14.49
N TYR A 168 -11.45 -3.57 -15.36
CA TYR A 168 -10.20 -4.06 -15.94
C TYR A 168 -9.45 -3.01 -16.75
N ARG A 169 -10.15 -2.10 -17.45
CA ARG A 169 -9.49 -1.02 -18.22
C ARG A 169 -8.77 -0.06 -17.28
N LYS A 170 -9.43 0.37 -16.20
CA LYS A 170 -8.81 1.27 -15.21
C LYS A 170 -7.73 0.57 -14.41
N THR A 171 -7.86 -0.73 -14.12
CA THR A 171 -6.79 -1.55 -13.55
C THR A 171 -5.55 -1.55 -14.45
N GLY A 172 -5.72 -1.75 -15.77
CA GLY A 172 -4.62 -1.66 -16.72
C GLY A 172 -3.99 -0.26 -16.80
N ALA A 173 -4.80 0.79 -16.79
CA ALA A 173 -4.31 2.18 -16.77
C ALA A 173 -3.49 2.48 -15.50
N VAL A 174 -3.94 2.01 -14.33
CA VAL A 174 -3.17 2.14 -13.09
C VAL A 174 -1.87 1.36 -13.18
N ALA A 175 -1.87 0.13 -13.72
CA ALA A 175 -0.65 -0.66 -13.88
C ALA A 175 0.39 0.04 -14.78
N LEU A 176 -0.06 0.71 -15.85
CA LEU A 176 0.78 1.53 -16.72
C LEU A 176 1.40 2.69 -15.93
N ILE A 177 0.57 3.52 -15.29
CA ILE A 177 1.04 4.68 -14.51
C ILE A 177 2.00 4.22 -13.41
N TYR A 178 1.70 3.09 -12.77
CA TYR A 178 2.49 2.54 -11.69
C TYR A 178 3.87 2.08 -12.16
N SER A 179 3.94 1.45 -13.34
CA SER A 179 5.22 1.04 -13.94
C SER A 179 6.14 2.19 -14.32
N LEU A 180 5.58 3.36 -14.61
CA LEU A 180 6.34 4.60 -14.83
C LEU A 180 6.74 5.28 -13.51
N SER A 181 6.04 5.00 -12.41
CA SER A 181 6.17 5.72 -11.14
C SER A 181 7.10 5.05 -10.12
N TYR A 182 7.22 3.72 -10.14
CA TYR A 182 7.84 3.00 -9.02
C TYR A 182 8.49 1.68 -9.42
N THR A 183 9.75 1.46 -9.06
CA THR A 183 10.52 0.24 -9.43
C THR A 183 9.88 -1.09 -9.02
N GLY A 184 9.09 -1.11 -7.94
CA GLY A 184 8.37 -2.31 -7.46
C GLY A 184 7.01 -2.54 -8.13
N TYR A 185 6.72 -1.93 -9.28
CA TYR A 185 5.41 -1.98 -9.94
C TYR A 185 4.89 -3.39 -10.25
N TRP A 186 5.80 -4.35 -10.47
CA TRP A 186 5.48 -5.73 -10.83
C TRP A 186 4.62 -6.43 -9.78
N GLN A 187 4.67 -5.97 -8.53
CA GLN A 187 3.83 -6.52 -7.47
C GLN A 187 2.34 -6.38 -7.80
N PHE A 188 1.90 -5.29 -8.45
CA PHE A 188 0.48 -5.07 -8.74
C PHE A 188 -0.12 -6.11 -9.69
N PHE A 189 0.66 -6.57 -10.67
CA PHE A 189 0.31 -7.69 -11.53
C PHE A 189 0.03 -8.95 -10.69
N PHE A 190 0.91 -9.27 -9.74
CA PHE A 190 0.71 -10.41 -8.84
C PHE A 190 -0.48 -10.23 -7.90
N HIS A 191 -0.82 -9.01 -7.47
CA HIS A 191 -2.05 -8.79 -6.70
C HIS A 191 -3.31 -9.09 -7.52
N CYS A 192 -3.34 -8.70 -8.80
CA CYS A 192 -4.45 -9.02 -9.68
C CYS A 192 -4.60 -10.54 -9.88
N ALA A 193 -3.48 -11.23 -10.13
CA ALA A 193 -3.46 -12.69 -10.23
C ALA A 193 -3.91 -13.35 -8.94
N PHE A 194 -3.37 -12.90 -7.81
CA PHE A 194 -3.71 -13.42 -6.50
C PHE A 194 -5.19 -13.20 -6.15
N PHE A 195 -5.74 -12.04 -6.47
CA PHE A 195 -7.16 -11.75 -6.28
C PHE A 195 -8.05 -12.72 -7.07
N GLU A 196 -7.71 -13.01 -8.33
CA GLU A 196 -8.43 -14.00 -9.15
C GLU A 196 -8.27 -15.43 -8.59
N ILE A 197 -7.09 -15.80 -8.11
CA ILE A 197 -6.84 -17.08 -7.42
C ILE A 197 -7.72 -17.21 -6.16
N CYS A 198 -7.85 -16.16 -5.34
CA CYS A 198 -8.77 -16.17 -4.20
C CYS A 198 -10.22 -16.45 -4.62
N GLY A 199 -10.64 -15.89 -5.77
CA GLY A 199 -11.97 -16.15 -6.33
C GLY A 199 -12.15 -17.60 -6.79
N TRP A 200 -11.11 -18.19 -7.37
CA TRP A 200 -11.10 -19.61 -7.76
C TRP A 200 -11.12 -20.54 -6.54
N LEU A 201 -10.24 -20.32 -5.56
CA LEU A 201 -10.19 -21.09 -4.31
C LEU A 201 -11.51 -21.03 -3.56
N GLN A 202 -12.12 -19.85 -3.50
CA GLN A 202 -13.44 -19.71 -2.87
C GLN A 202 -14.49 -20.60 -3.53
N ARG A 203 -14.53 -20.65 -4.87
CA ARG A 203 -15.48 -21.53 -5.57
C ARG A 203 -15.19 -22.99 -5.23
N PHE A 204 -13.93 -23.39 -5.18
CA PHE A 204 -13.55 -24.77 -4.85
C PHE A 204 -13.98 -25.16 -3.42
N PHE A 205 -13.71 -24.32 -2.43
CA PHE A 205 -14.01 -24.62 -1.02
C PHE A 205 -15.46 -24.40 -0.59
N PHE A 206 -16.22 -23.58 -1.33
CA PHE A 206 -17.59 -23.18 -0.96
C PHE A 206 -18.66 -23.46 -2.03
N ALA A 207 -18.34 -24.27 -3.05
CA ALA A 207 -19.23 -24.63 -4.16
C ALA A 207 -20.62 -25.15 -3.75
N GLY A 208 -20.75 -25.74 -2.57
CA GLY A 208 -21.98 -26.40 -2.12
C GLY A 208 -23.15 -25.49 -1.72
N ASN A 209 -22.98 -24.16 -1.70
CA ASN A 209 -23.98 -23.21 -1.16
C ASN A 209 -24.44 -22.13 -2.16
N VAL A 210 -24.23 -22.30 -3.47
CA VAL A 210 -24.46 -21.21 -4.44
C VAL A 210 -25.91 -21.19 -4.94
N SER A 211 -26.71 -20.26 -4.41
CA SER A 211 -28.02 -19.86 -4.93
C SER A 211 -28.01 -18.44 -5.54
N SER A 212 -26.85 -17.87 -5.90
CA SER A 212 -26.76 -16.48 -6.32
C SER A 212 -26.79 -16.32 -7.84
N GLY A 213 -27.88 -15.76 -8.36
CA GLY A 213 -28.10 -15.40 -9.78
C GLY A 213 -27.21 -14.26 -10.32
N VAL A 214 -26.00 -14.09 -9.78
CA VAL A 214 -25.03 -13.12 -10.30
C VAL A 214 -24.25 -13.79 -11.43
N LYS A 215 -24.62 -13.48 -12.68
CA LYS A 215 -23.81 -13.76 -13.87
C LYS A 215 -22.50 -12.96 -13.80
N ARG A 216 -21.54 -13.42 -13.01
CA ARG A 216 -20.21 -12.83 -12.98
C ARG A 216 -19.49 -13.25 -14.25
N ASP A 217 -19.01 -12.28 -15.03
CA ASP A 217 -18.36 -12.50 -16.33
C ASP A 217 -17.21 -13.51 -16.14
N ALA A 218 -17.44 -14.73 -16.65
CA ALA A 218 -16.75 -15.95 -16.22
C ALA A 218 -15.37 -16.12 -16.86
N ARG A 219 -14.70 -15.03 -17.26
CA ARG A 219 -13.40 -15.09 -17.93
C ARG A 219 -12.28 -14.89 -16.90
N PRO A 220 -11.75 -15.97 -16.30
CA PRO A 220 -10.59 -15.86 -15.42
C PRO A 220 -9.41 -15.25 -16.18
N GLY A 221 -8.56 -14.50 -15.48
CA GLY A 221 -7.37 -13.91 -16.06
C GLY A 221 -7.54 -12.50 -16.60
N ARG A 222 -8.77 -11.98 -16.76
CA ARG A 222 -8.96 -10.65 -17.39
C ARG A 222 -8.28 -9.53 -16.61
N LEU A 223 -8.40 -9.49 -15.28
CA LEU A 223 -7.74 -8.44 -14.49
C LEU A 223 -6.22 -8.55 -14.62
N THR A 224 -5.71 -9.77 -14.52
CA THR A 224 -4.30 -10.10 -14.66
C THR A 224 -3.74 -9.70 -16.02
N LEU A 225 -4.47 -9.98 -17.11
CA LEU A 225 -4.06 -9.64 -18.47
C LEU A 225 -4.05 -8.14 -18.71
N TRP A 226 -5.04 -7.40 -18.21
CA TRP A 226 -5.04 -5.94 -18.32
C TRP A 226 -3.94 -5.30 -17.47
N ALA A 227 -3.68 -5.82 -16.26
CA ALA A 227 -2.57 -5.37 -15.43
C ALA A 227 -1.22 -5.65 -16.10
N LEU A 228 -1.05 -6.84 -16.70
CA LEU A 228 0.13 -7.20 -17.48
C LEU A 228 0.30 -6.28 -18.70
N GLY A 229 -0.76 -6.06 -19.47
CA GLY A 229 -0.74 -5.19 -20.64
C GLY A 229 -0.38 -3.74 -20.28
N GLY A 230 -0.96 -3.21 -19.20
CA GLY A 230 -0.63 -1.88 -18.68
C GLY A 230 0.83 -1.79 -18.22
N MET A 231 1.29 -2.78 -17.44
CA MET A 231 2.67 -2.87 -16.98
C MET A 231 3.66 -2.90 -18.15
N LEU A 232 3.45 -3.79 -19.13
CA LEU A 232 4.30 -3.88 -20.31
C LEU A 232 4.29 -2.58 -21.12
N ALA A 233 3.12 -1.98 -21.31
CA ALA A 233 3.00 -0.70 -22.01
C ALA A 233 3.81 0.40 -21.31
N GLY A 234 3.70 0.54 -19.99
CA GLY A 234 4.47 1.56 -19.28
C GLY A 234 5.98 1.24 -19.24
N THR A 235 6.38 -0.02 -19.19
CA THR A 235 7.79 -0.41 -19.35
C THR A 235 8.35 -0.02 -20.72
N LEU A 236 7.58 -0.22 -21.80
CA LEU A 236 7.96 0.13 -23.17
C LEU A 236 7.94 1.64 -23.42
N LEU A 237 6.99 2.36 -22.82
CA LEU A 237 6.86 3.82 -22.94
C LEU A 237 7.86 4.58 -22.06
N HIS A 238 8.58 3.89 -21.17
CA HIS A 238 9.54 4.52 -20.29
C HIS A 238 10.68 5.18 -21.09
N PRO A 239 11.05 6.46 -20.82
CA PRO A 239 12.06 7.19 -21.60
C PRO A 239 13.45 6.55 -21.68
N ASN A 240 13.78 5.73 -20.68
CA ASN A 240 15.03 4.97 -20.60
C ASN A 240 14.91 3.52 -21.09
N PHE A 241 13.91 3.15 -21.91
CA PHE A 241 13.88 1.82 -22.52
C PHE A 241 15.06 1.62 -23.48
N PRO A 242 15.76 0.47 -23.47
CA PRO A 242 15.55 -0.73 -22.65
C PRO A 242 16.32 -0.77 -21.32
N ASN A 243 17.09 0.26 -20.97
CA ASN A 243 17.91 0.29 -19.74
C ASN A 243 17.08 0.09 -18.47
N ASN A 244 15.82 0.54 -18.46
CA ASN A 244 14.89 0.32 -17.35
C ASN A 244 14.65 -1.18 -17.05
N LEU A 245 14.66 -2.07 -18.05
CA LEU A 245 14.53 -3.51 -17.85
C LEU A 245 15.74 -4.10 -17.11
N ARG A 246 16.94 -3.72 -17.55
CA ARG A 246 18.18 -4.13 -16.89
C ARG A 246 18.23 -3.58 -15.46
N GLY A 247 17.79 -2.34 -15.30
CA GLY A 247 17.63 -1.69 -14.01
C GLY A 247 16.69 -2.41 -13.06
N LEU A 248 15.52 -2.80 -13.56
CA LEU A 248 14.53 -3.59 -12.83
C LEU A 248 15.13 -4.90 -12.30
N TYR A 249 15.83 -5.64 -13.17
CA TYR A 249 16.48 -6.90 -12.81
C TYR A 249 17.55 -6.68 -11.73
N ILE A 250 18.40 -5.66 -11.88
CA ILE A 250 19.45 -5.38 -10.91
C ILE A 250 18.84 -5.05 -9.54
N GLN A 251 17.85 -4.15 -9.48
CA GLN A 251 17.29 -3.67 -8.22
C GLN A 251 16.40 -4.69 -7.51
N ASN A 252 15.56 -5.41 -8.26
CA ASN A 252 14.55 -6.29 -7.67
C ASN A 252 15.00 -7.76 -7.59
N VAL A 253 16.08 -8.14 -8.29
CA VAL A 253 16.59 -9.52 -8.26
C VAL A 253 18.01 -9.53 -7.70
N ARG A 254 18.97 -8.91 -8.40
CA ARG A 254 20.39 -9.04 -8.05
C ARG A 254 20.72 -8.44 -6.68
N VAL A 255 20.30 -7.20 -6.41
CA VAL A 255 20.56 -6.53 -5.12
C VAL A 255 19.94 -7.30 -3.95
N LEU A 256 18.75 -7.87 -4.11
CA LEU A 256 18.13 -8.68 -3.06
C LEU A 256 18.85 -10.02 -2.86
N LEU A 257 19.24 -10.70 -3.94
CA LEU A 257 20.00 -11.93 -3.87
C LEU A 257 21.37 -11.72 -3.22
N ASP A 258 22.08 -10.66 -3.62
CA ASP A 258 23.39 -10.30 -3.05
C ASP A 258 23.23 -9.86 -1.58
N ALA A 259 22.16 -9.14 -1.24
CA ALA A 259 21.87 -8.79 0.14
C ALA A 259 21.55 -10.02 1.00
N TRP A 260 20.83 -11.03 0.48
CA TRP A 260 20.45 -12.21 1.26
C TRP A 260 21.52 -13.31 1.30
N LYS A 261 22.33 -13.44 0.25
CA LYS A 261 23.37 -14.48 0.13
C LYS A 261 24.78 -13.96 0.36
N GLY A 262 24.98 -12.65 0.37
CA GLY A 262 26.29 -12.05 0.60
C GLY A 262 26.85 -12.43 1.97
N GLY A 263 28.15 -12.75 1.99
CA GLY A 263 28.90 -12.96 3.23
C GLY A 263 29.04 -11.69 4.06
N GLU A 264 29.78 -11.77 5.17
CA GLU A 264 29.95 -10.66 6.12
C GLU A 264 30.44 -9.36 5.47
N ASP A 265 31.26 -9.46 4.41
CA ASP A 265 31.77 -8.31 3.65
C ASP A 265 30.67 -7.42 3.05
N TRP A 266 29.52 -7.99 2.71
CA TRP A 266 28.37 -7.26 2.18
C TRP A 266 27.40 -6.79 3.26
N ALA A 267 27.52 -7.30 4.50
CA ALA A 267 26.66 -6.92 5.60
C ALA A 267 26.84 -5.44 5.97
N ALA A 268 28.08 -4.94 5.95
CA ALA A 268 28.39 -3.54 6.25
C ALA A 268 27.86 -2.55 5.18
N LEU A 269 27.66 -3.01 3.94
CA LEU A 269 27.15 -2.19 2.84
C LEU A 269 25.63 -2.32 2.66
N ARG A 270 24.96 -3.16 3.45
CA ARG A 270 23.53 -3.40 3.33
C ARG A 270 22.75 -2.16 3.81
N PRO A 271 21.87 -1.58 2.98
CA PRO A 271 20.97 -0.52 3.43
C PRO A 271 20.11 -1.03 4.60
N ARG A 272 20.02 -0.25 5.68
CA ARG A 272 19.20 -0.59 6.87
C ARG A 272 17.75 -0.95 6.56
N GLU A 273 17.19 -0.41 5.49
CA GLU A 273 15.82 -0.71 5.07
C GLU A 273 15.63 -2.11 4.44
N LEU A 274 16.71 -2.75 4.02
CA LEU A 274 16.72 -4.16 3.61
C LEU A 274 16.90 -5.10 4.81
N GLU A 275 17.19 -4.56 5.99
CA GLU A 275 17.15 -5.35 7.22
C GLU A 275 15.69 -5.66 7.56
N GLY A 276 15.46 -6.91 7.94
CA GLY A 276 14.17 -7.36 8.41
C GLY A 276 13.92 -6.89 9.83
N LEU A 277 12.66 -6.60 10.15
CA LEU A 277 12.26 -6.34 11.54
C LEU A 277 12.50 -7.58 12.43
N GLY A 278 12.43 -8.78 11.85
CA GLY A 278 12.32 -10.02 12.61
C GLY A 278 11.06 -10.05 13.49
N VAL A 279 10.89 -11.12 14.26
CA VAL A 279 9.77 -11.27 15.19
C VAL A 279 9.87 -10.25 16.33
N GLN A 280 11.08 -10.05 16.87
CA GLN A 280 11.31 -9.10 17.95
C GLN A 280 10.97 -7.68 17.51
N GLY A 281 11.42 -7.24 16.33
CA GLY A 281 11.12 -5.89 15.84
C GLY A 281 9.63 -5.69 15.54
N LEU A 282 8.95 -6.73 15.06
CA LEU A 282 7.50 -6.69 14.89
C LEU A 282 6.78 -6.52 16.24
N LEU A 283 7.22 -7.22 17.29
CA LEU A 283 6.60 -7.15 18.61
C LEU A 283 6.96 -5.88 19.40
N SER A 284 8.15 -5.30 19.20
CA SER A 284 8.56 -4.10 19.94
C SER A 284 8.18 -2.80 19.23
N TRP A 285 8.31 -2.73 17.91
CA TRP A 285 8.04 -1.51 17.13
C TRP A 285 6.67 -1.52 16.46
N CYS A 286 6.05 -2.69 16.30
CA CYS A 286 4.79 -2.86 15.57
C CYS A 286 3.76 -3.68 16.37
N LEU A 287 3.81 -3.65 17.71
CA LEU A 287 2.89 -4.42 18.55
C LEU A 287 1.41 -4.17 18.19
N PRO A 288 0.94 -2.93 17.94
CA PRO A 288 -0.46 -2.70 17.62
C PRO A 288 -0.85 -3.31 16.25
N LEU A 289 0.06 -3.33 15.28
CA LEU A 289 -0.10 -4.04 14.01
C LEU A 289 -0.21 -5.56 14.23
N ALA A 290 0.68 -6.14 15.05
CA ALA A 290 0.67 -7.56 15.37
C ALA A 290 -0.63 -7.97 16.10
N ILE A 291 -1.09 -7.17 17.06
CA ILE A 291 -2.38 -7.36 17.74
C ILE A 291 -3.53 -7.27 16.74
N SER A 292 -3.51 -6.27 15.85
CA SER A 292 -4.55 -6.11 14.83
C SER A 292 -4.64 -7.34 13.91
N LEU A 293 -3.49 -7.85 13.45
CA LEU A 293 -3.42 -9.06 12.65
C LEU A 293 -3.91 -10.30 13.43
N ALA A 294 -3.53 -10.43 14.69
CA ALA A 294 -3.98 -11.52 15.55
C ALA A 294 -5.50 -11.49 15.78
N VAL A 295 -6.08 -10.31 16.00
CA VAL A 295 -7.53 -10.12 16.14
C VAL A 295 -8.25 -10.49 14.83
N VAL A 296 -7.75 -10.01 13.69
CA VAL A 296 -8.28 -10.37 12.36
C VAL A 296 -8.24 -11.88 12.16
N GLY A 297 -7.11 -12.53 12.47
CA GLY A 297 -6.94 -13.98 12.38
C GLY A 297 -7.89 -14.75 13.30
N LEU A 298 -8.05 -14.32 14.56
CA LEU A 298 -8.95 -14.95 15.52
C LEU A 298 -10.42 -14.85 15.09
N VAL A 299 -10.85 -13.67 14.64
CA VAL A 299 -12.22 -13.45 14.15
C VAL A 299 -12.46 -14.28 12.89
N MET A 300 -11.49 -14.35 11.98
CA MET A 300 -11.57 -15.17 10.77
C MET A 300 -11.69 -16.67 11.12
N PHE A 301 -10.83 -17.17 12.02
CA PHE A 301 -10.86 -18.56 12.46
C PHE A 301 -12.20 -18.93 13.12
N ARG A 302 -12.72 -18.07 14.00
CA ARG A 302 -14.04 -18.29 14.62
C ARG A 302 -15.17 -18.23 13.61
N SER A 303 -15.11 -17.30 12.65
CA SER A 303 -16.12 -17.17 11.59
C SER A 303 -16.11 -18.36 10.65
N TRP A 304 -14.95 -18.95 10.40
CA TRP A 304 -14.82 -20.21 9.66
C TRP A 304 -15.44 -21.37 10.44
N LYS A 305 -15.06 -21.56 11.71
CA LYS A 305 -15.59 -22.63 12.57
C LYS A 305 -17.11 -22.55 12.74
N THR A 306 -17.66 -21.35 12.80
CA THR A 306 -19.11 -21.10 12.92
C THR A 306 -19.84 -21.03 11.57
N ARG A 307 -19.17 -21.35 10.46
CA ARG A 307 -19.69 -21.29 9.08
C ARG A 307 -20.26 -19.93 8.65
N ARG A 308 -19.97 -18.85 9.37
CA ARG A 308 -20.41 -17.48 9.03
C ARG A 308 -19.76 -16.94 7.78
N LEU A 309 -18.54 -17.36 7.49
CA LEU A 309 -17.91 -17.00 6.21
C LEU A 309 -18.75 -17.48 5.02
N ALA A 310 -19.46 -18.60 5.16
CA ALA A 310 -20.34 -19.13 4.12
C ALA A 310 -21.59 -18.26 3.88
N THR A 311 -21.96 -17.38 4.81
CA THR A 311 -23.09 -16.45 4.67
C THR A 311 -22.69 -15.10 4.06
N VAL A 312 -21.40 -14.79 3.98
CA VAL A 312 -20.90 -13.57 3.33
C VAL A 312 -21.05 -13.72 1.81
N ALA A 313 -21.57 -12.70 1.12
CA ALA A 313 -21.73 -12.72 -0.33
C ALA A 313 -20.39 -13.02 -1.04
N ASP A 314 -20.46 -13.69 -2.19
CA ASP A 314 -19.27 -14.27 -2.80
C ASP A 314 -18.21 -13.24 -3.21
N ASP A 315 -18.62 -12.10 -3.74
CA ASP A 315 -17.72 -11.01 -4.12
C ASP A 315 -17.00 -10.41 -2.90
N LYS A 316 -17.74 -10.22 -1.80
CA LYS A 316 -17.21 -9.69 -0.54
C LYS A 316 -16.25 -10.67 0.12
N ARG A 317 -16.57 -11.97 0.09
CA ARG A 317 -15.71 -13.03 0.63
C ARG A 317 -14.38 -13.13 -0.12
N GLN A 318 -14.39 -13.01 -1.45
CA GLN A 318 -13.16 -12.99 -2.25
C GLN A 318 -12.25 -11.83 -1.84
N ARG A 319 -12.81 -10.61 -1.70
CA ARG A 319 -12.07 -9.43 -1.27
C ARG A 319 -11.50 -9.61 0.14
N LEU A 320 -12.29 -10.18 1.05
CA LEU A 320 -11.86 -10.45 2.42
C LEU A 320 -10.68 -11.43 2.47
N LEU A 321 -10.77 -12.54 1.73
CA LEU A 321 -9.67 -13.52 1.63
C LEU A 321 -8.40 -12.89 1.05
N PHE A 322 -8.54 -12.14 -0.05
CA PHE A 322 -7.42 -11.42 -0.65
C PHE A 322 -6.74 -10.48 0.36
N LEU A 323 -7.51 -9.66 1.07
CA LEU A 323 -6.98 -8.68 2.03
C LEU A 323 -6.30 -9.35 3.23
N ILE A 324 -6.90 -10.39 3.80
CA ILE A 324 -6.33 -11.08 4.97
C ILE A 324 -5.02 -11.78 4.61
N VAL A 325 -5.00 -12.51 3.48
CA VAL A 325 -3.78 -13.21 3.06
C VAL A 325 -2.70 -12.22 2.65
N SER A 326 -3.06 -11.13 1.97
CA SER A 326 -2.11 -10.06 1.62
C SER A 326 -1.56 -9.38 2.89
N ALA A 327 -2.39 -9.12 3.90
CA ALA A 327 -1.95 -8.56 5.19
C ALA A 327 -0.93 -9.48 5.88
N GLY A 328 -1.24 -10.78 5.97
CA GLY A 328 -0.30 -11.77 6.51
C GLY A 328 0.99 -11.85 5.70
N GLY A 329 0.89 -11.90 4.37
CA GLY A 329 2.04 -11.94 3.45
C GLY A 329 2.95 -10.72 3.60
N TYR A 330 2.39 -9.50 3.61
CA TYR A 330 3.18 -8.29 3.82
C TYR A 330 3.79 -8.20 5.22
N CYS A 331 3.11 -8.67 6.27
CA CYS A 331 3.72 -8.75 7.60
C CYS A 331 4.91 -9.74 7.62
N VAL A 332 4.80 -10.88 6.94
CA VAL A 332 5.92 -11.82 6.78
C VAL A 332 7.06 -11.19 6.00
N LEU A 333 6.76 -10.49 4.90
CA LEU A 333 7.76 -9.76 4.14
C LEU A 333 8.37 -8.61 4.96
N ALA A 334 7.61 -7.95 5.83
CA ALA A 334 8.11 -6.90 6.73
C ALA A 334 9.09 -7.46 7.78
N MET A 335 8.89 -8.71 8.21
CA MET A 335 9.88 -9.41 9.03
C MET A 335 11.20 -9.67 8.27
N ALA A 336 11.16 -9.75 6.94
CA ALA A 336 12.34 -9.93 6.09
C ALA A 336 12.96 -8.62 5.60
N SER A 337 12.18 -7.56 5.41
CA SER A 337 12.66 -6.21 5.07
C SER A 337 11.68 -5.13 5.53
N LEU A 338 12.21 -4.10 6.20
CA LEU A 338 11.43 -2.96 6.68
C LEU A 338 10.60 -2.25 5.60
N ARG A 339 11.03 -2.30 4.32
CA ARG A 339 10.30 -1.67 3.20
C ARG A 339 8.86 -2.17 3.08
N PHE A 340 8.59 -3.43 3.39
CA PHE A 340 7.24 -3.99 3.27
C PHE A 340 6.28 -3.51 4.36
N LEU A 341 6.77 -2.84 5.41
CA LEU A 341 5.94 -2.23 6.43
C LEU A 341 4.97 -1.18 5.83
N GLU A 342 5.41 -0.48 4.78
CA GLU A 342 4.62 0.53 4.06
C GLU A 342 3.33 -0.03 3.47
N TYR A 343 3.34 -1.32 3.11
CA TYR A 343 2.17 -2.02 2.61
C TYR A 343 1.50 -2.84 3.72
N ALA A 344 2.25 -3.45 4.64
CA ALA A 344 1.69 -4.24 5.74
C ALA A 344 0.67 -3.45 6.58
N VAL A 345 0.97 -2.18 6.87
CA VAL A 345 0.13 -1.30 7.69
C VAL A 345 -1.24 -1.03 7.03
N PRO A 346 -1.31 -0.38 5.85
CA PRO A 346 -2.60 -0.09 5.21
C PRO A 346 -3.36 -1.36 4.83
N VAL A 347 -2.67 -2.45 4.45
CA VAL A 347 -3.34 -3.69 4.05
C VAL A 347 -3.96 -4.40 5.25
N THR A 348 -3.27 -4.45 6.39
CA THR A 348 -3.83 -5.01 7.63
C THR A 348 -5.03 -4.18 8.11
N ALA A 349 -4.92 -2.86 8.06
CA ALA A 349 -6.02 -1.97 8.40
C ALA A 349 -7.23 -2.19 7.47
N LEU A 350 -7.01 -2.31 6.16
CA LEU A 350 -8.09 -2.55 5.19
C LEU A 350 -8.71 -3.95 5.34
N ALA A 351 -7.91 -4.96 5.68
CA ALA A 351 -8.39 -6.29 6.03
C ALA A 351 -9.30 -6.25 7.26
N ALA A 352 -8.94 -5.48 8.28
CA ALA A 352 -9.78 -5.24 9.44
C ALA A 352 -11.07 -4.50 9.07
N VAL A 353 -10.99 -3.45 8.23
CA VAL A 353 -12.17 -2.74 7.72
C VAL A 353 -13.14 -3.68 7.02
N ALA A 354 -12.63 -4.53 6.12
CA ALA A 354 -13.45 -5.51 5.42
C ALA A 354 -14.08 -6.51 6.41
N LEU A 355 -13.28 -7.07 7.32
CA LEU A 355 -13.75 -8.07 8.29
C LEU A 355 -14.87 -7.54 9.18
N PHE A 356 -14.67 -6.36 9.79
CA PHE A 356 -15.64 -5.75 10.69
C PHE A 356 -16.84 -5.13 9.96
N SER A 357 -16.75 -4.90 8.64
CA SER A 357 -17.89 -4.47 7.83
C SER A 357 -18.78 -5.64 7.43
N GLU A 358 -18.21 -6.83 7.22
CA GLU A 358 -18.93 -7.99 6.67
C GLU A 358 -19.35 -9.01 7.71
N ILE A 359 -18.67 -9.07 8.86
CA ILE A 359 -18.95 -10.05 9.91
C ILE A 359 -19.44 -9.32 11.16
N ASP A 360 -20.65 -9.68 11.61
CA ASP A 360 -21.16 -9.22 12.90
C ASP A 360 -20.39 -9.87 14.06
N CYS A 361 -19.42 -9.12 14.58
CA CYS A 361 -18.58 -9.55 15.70
C CYS A 361 -19.29 -9.54 17.06
N SER A 362 -20.47 -8.90 17.19
CA SER A 362 -21.18 -8.78 18.47
C SER A 362 -21.59 -10.14 19.05
N THR A 363 -21.79 -11.11 18.16
CA THR A 363 -22.17 -12.49 18.50
C THR A 363 -20.98 -13.44 18.57
N LEU A 364 -19.78 -13.03 18.10
CA LEU A 364 -18.54 -13.80 18.26
C LEU A 364 -17.92 -13.65 19.66
N PHE A 365 -18.31 -12.61 20.38
CA PHE A 365 -17.91 -12.37 21.77
C PHE A 365 -19.12 -12.09 22.67
N PRO A 366 -19.98 -13.09 22.95
CA PRO A 366 -21.21 -12.90 23.72
C PRO A 366 -20.97 -12.29 25.11
N ARG A 367 -19.82 -12.62 25.72
CA ARG A 367 -19.42 -12.11 27.04
C ARG A 367 -19.03 -10.62 27.04
N LEU A 368 -18.61 -10.06 25.91
CA LEU A 368 -18.30 -8.62 25.79
C LEU A 368 -19.55 -7.76 25.55
N ARG A 369 -20.64 -8.37 25.07
CA ARG A 369 -21.92 -7.69 24.82
C ARG A 369 -22.51 -7.03 26.07
N HIS A 370 -22.35 -7.65 27.25
CA HIS A 370 -22.90 -7.14 28.51
C HIS A 370 -22.04 -6.04 29.17
N ARG A 371 -20.78 -5.83 28.74
CA ARG A 371 -19.85 -4.89 29.40
C ARG A 371 -19.56 -3.62 28.59
N LEU A 372 -19.69 -3.66 27.27
CA LEU A 372 -19.34 -2.52 26.39
C LEU A 372 -20.56 -1.85 25.76
N ILE A 373 -21.75 -2.44 25.88
CA ILE A 373 -23.00 -1.89 25.37
C ILE A 373 -23.95 -1.79 26.56
N PRO A 374 -24.15 -0.60 27.16
CA PRO A 374 -25.22 -0.41 28.13
C PRO A 374 -26.51 -0.88 27.49
N ALA A 375 -27.26 -1.74 28.18
CA ALA A 375 -28.58 -2.14 27.74
C ALA A 375 -29.39 -0.86 27.50
N ALA A 376 -29.84 -0.66 26.27
CA ALA A 376 -30.81 0.38 25.99
C ALA A 376 -32.10 -0.03 26.68
N GLY A 377 -32.42 0.65 27.79
CA GLY A 377 -33.79 0.74 28.30
C GLY A 377 -34.65 1.55 27.34
#